data_AF-A0A8T4RQL2-F1
#
_entry.id   AF-A0A8T4RQL2-F1
#
_cell.length_a   1.000
_cell.length_b   1.000
_cell.length_c   1.000
_cell.angle_alpha   90.00
_cell.angle_beta   90.00
_cell.angle_gamma   90.00
#
_symmetry.space_group_name_H-M   'P 1'
#
loop_
_entity.id
_entity.type
_entity.pdbx_description
1 polymer ?
#
loop_
_entity_poly.entity_id
_entity_poly.type
_entity_poly.pdbx_seq_one_letter_code
_entity_poly.pdbx_strand_id
1 'polypeptide(L)'
;MKIKLKILLLVTILLFTVMFLVGCKQLQQQFQKKTTEVNESVLPEESLIKEEGTAQPITEEPLKNVNKKINIPCNTTADCEQGQFCIDQKCGTIADLYKTDCATLCNYKDIKVVTSDGETYTLHRGEGSYTAAGALAWTLLSGPNYCPGNAAIIPIQLEKVSDGKILESNVLTLNVGQTSPQITHPTVKRVKFTLKIDSVNETCS
;
A
#
# COMPACT_ATOMS: atom_id res chain seq x y z
N MET A 1 2.61 -26.89 -57.90
CA MET A 1 3.14 -26.95 -56.51
C MET A 1 2.66 -25.81 -55.60
N LYS A 2 2.47 -24.57 -56.09
CA LYS A 2 2.09 -23.39 -55.27
C LYS A 2 0.67 -23.41 -54.65
N ILE A 3 -0.28 -24.15 -55.23
CA ILE A 3 -1.68 -24.20 -54.76
C ILE A 3 -1.83 -25.10 -53.52
N LYS A 4 -1.12 -26.24 -53.48
CA LYS A 4 -1.15 -27.16 -52.34
C LYS A 4 -0.58 -26.54 -51.05
N LEU A 5 0.40 -25.64 -51.18
CA LEU A 5 0.99 -24.93 -50.04
C LEU A 5 0.04 -23.89 -49.42
N LYS A 6 -0.75 -23.18 -50.25
CA LYS A 6 -1.73 -22.20 -49.75
C LYS A 6 -2.89 -22.86 -48.99
N ILE A 7 -3.33 -24.03 -49.46
CA ILE A 7 -4.40 -24.80 -48.79
C ILE A 7 -3.89 -25.35 -47.45
N LEU A 8 -2.66 -25.87 -47.39
CA LEU A 8 -2.05 -26.34 -46.14
C LEU A 8 -1.88 -25.21 -45.09
N LEU A 9 -1.53 -24.01 -45.55
CA LEU A 9 -1.36 -22.84 -44.67
C LEU A 9 -2.71 -22.32 -44.13
N LEU A 10 -3.78 -22.35 -44.94
CA LEU A 10 -5.11 -21.98 -44.47
C LEU A 10 -5.68 -22.98 -43.45
N VAL A 11 -5.46 -24.28 -43.66
CA VAL A 11 -5.93 -25.32 -42.74
C VAL A 11 -5.21 -25.25 -41.40
N THR A 12 -3.91 -24.95 -41.39
CA THR A 12 -3.13 -24.82 -40.14
C THR A 12 -3.52 -23.59 -39.33
N ILE A 13 -3.78 -22.44 -39.98
CA ILE A 13 -4.28 -21.23 -39.30
C ILE A 13 -5.65 -21.50 -38.68
N LEU A 14 -6.56 -22.15 -39.42
CA LEU A 14 -7.90 -22.49 -38.92
C LEU A 14 -7.82 -23.42 -37.69
N LEU A 15 -6.95 -24.44 -37.73
CA LEU A 15 -6.78 -25.37 -36.62
C LEU A 15 -6.23 -24.67 -35.36
N PHE A 16 -5.30 -23.73 -35.54
CA PHE A 16 -4.71 -22.96 -34.43
C PHE A 16 -5.75 -22.03 -33.78
N THR A 17 -6.62 -21.39 -34.57
CA THR A 17 -7.71 -20.55 -34.02
C THR A 17 -8.73 -21.32 -33.20
N VAL A 18 -9.02 -22.58 -33.54
CA VAL A 18 -9.95 -23.41 -32.74
C VAL A 18 -9.35 -23.80 -31.38
N MET A 19 -8.03 -24.07 -31.32
CA MET A 19 -7.33 -24.38 -30.07
C MET A 19 -7.35 -23.21 -29.06
N PHE A 20 -7.26 -21.96 -29.52
CA PHE A 20 -7.34 -20.78 -28.64
C PHE A 20 -8.73 -20.56 -28.01
N LEU A 21 -9.81 -20.99 -28.67
CA LEU A 21 -11.18 -20.80 -28.16
C LEU A 21 -11.54 -21.74 -27.00
N VAL A 22 -10.85 -22.87 -26.85
CA VAL A 22 -11.15 -23.84 -25.78
C VAL A 22 -10.38 -23.54 -24.47
N GLY A 23 -9.29 -22.75 -24.54
CA GLY A 23 -8.36 -22.54 -23.41
C GLY A 23 -8.80 -21.55 -22.32
N CYS A 24 -9.80 -20.69 -22.53
CA CYS A 24 -10.11 -19.59 -21.59
C CYS A 24 -11.04 -19.94 -20.42
N LYS A 25 -11.65 -21.13 -20.35
CA LYS A 25 -12.69 -21.41 -19.32
C LYS A 25 -12.18 -21.91 -17.96
N GLN A 26 -10.91 -22.27 -17.82
CA GLN A 26 -10.46 -23.02 -16.64
C GLN A 26 -9.78 -22.18 -15.54
N LEU A 27 -9.56 -20.88 -15.76
CA LEU A 27 -8.77 -20.04 -14.83
C LEU A 27 -9.57 -19.35 -13.71
N GLN A 28 -10.90 -19.52 -13.63
CA GLN A 28 -11.72 -18.78 -12.65
C GLN A 28 -12.08 -19.55 -11.36
N GLN A 29 -11.73 -20.82 -11.20
CA GLN A 29 -12.19 -21.62 -10.05
C GLN A 29 -11.23 -21.71 -8.84
N GLN A 30 -10.04 -21.12 -8.89
CA GLN A 30 -9.03 -21.27 -7.81
C GLN A 30 -9.06 -20.15 -6.74
N PHE A 31 -9.83 -19.08 -6.91
CA PHE A 31 -9.77 -17.91 -6.00
C PHE A 31 -10.83 -17.86 -4.88
N GLN A 32 -11.67 -18.89 -4.73
CA GLN A 32 -12.78 -18.90 -3.76
C GLN A 32 -12.67 -20.08 -2.77
N LYS A 33 -11.56 -20.21 -2.05
CA LYS A 33 -11.52 -21.08 -0.85
C LYS A 33 -10.35 -20.80 0.10
N LYS A 34 -10.42 -19.72 0.88
CA LYS A 34 -9.75 -19.68 2.19
C LYS A 34 -10.38 -18.62 3.11
N THR A 35 -11.66 -18.80 3.45
CA THR A 35 -12.21 -18.24 4.68
C THR A 35 -11.89 -19.24 5.79
N THR A 36 -10.85 -18.95 6.56
CA THR A 36 -10.52 -19.71 7.77
C THR A 36 -11.43 -19.21 8.89
N GLU A 37 -12.31 -20.10 9.35
CA GLU A 37 -12.97 -20.07 10.65
C GLU A 37 -11.95 -19.73 11.75
N VAL A 38 -12.14 -18.60 12.41
CA VAL A 38 -11.48 -18.32 13.69
C VAL A 38 -12.34 -18.94 14.76
N ASN A 39 -11.80 -20.02 15.33
CA ASN A 39 -12.35 -20.80 16.41
C ASN A 39 -12.39 -19.96 17.70
N GLU A 40 -13.57 -19.87 18.29
CA GLU A 40 -13.85 -19.23 19.57
C GLU A 40 -13.40 -20.17 20.70
N SER A 41 -12.30 -19.83 21.38
CA SER A 41 -11.79 -20.55 22.55
C SER A 41 -11.91 -19.68 23.79
N VAL A 42 -13.01 -19.92 24.50
CA VAL A 42 -13.22 -19.92 25.95
C VAL A 42 -11.96 -19.63 26.80
N LEU A 43 -12.03 -18.56 27.59
CA LEU A 43 -11.09 -18.25 28.66
C LEU A 43 -11.73 -18.61 30.02
N PRO A 44 -11.07 -19.40 30.89
CA PRO A 44 -11.55 -19.65 32.24
C PRO A 44 -11.21 -18.51 33.21
N GLU A 45 -12.16 -18.30 34.10
CA GLU A 45 -12.19 -17.40 35.26
C GLU A 45 -11.27 -17.93 36.36
N GLU A 46 -10.31 -17.14 36.85
CA GLU A 46 -9.51 -17.51 38.03
C GLU A 46 -9.19 -16.31 38.94
N SER A 47 -9.90 -16.33 40.08
CA SER A 47 -9.54 -16.04 41.47
C SER A 47 -8.95 -14.68 41.90
N LEU A 48 -9.68 -14.11 42.87
CA LEU A 48 -9.28 -13.04 43.77
C LEU A 48 -8.09 -13.46 44.66
N ILE A 49 -7.06 -12.61 44.70
CA ILE A 49 -6.16 -12.50 45.84
C ILE A 49 -6.19 -11.05 46.32
N LYS A 50 -6.64 -10.86 47.57
CA LYS A 50 -6.52 -9.63 48.34
C LYS A 50 -5.08 -9.52 48.85
N GLU A 51 -4.37 -8.47 48.49
CA GLU A 51 -3.22 -8.00 49.27
C GLU A 51 -3.49 -6.60 49.79
N GLU A 52 -3.55 -6.51 51.12
CA GLU A 52 -3.64 -5.30 51.91
C GLU A 52 -2.21 -4.79 52.14
N GLY A 53 -1.75 -3.91 51.26
CA GLY A 53 -0.43 -3.29 51.30
C GLY A 53 -0.54 -1.80 51.64
N THR A 54 0.01 -1.43 52.78
CA THR A 54 0.02 -0.10 53.39
C THR A 54 0.56 0.99 52.44
N ALA A 55 -0.28 1.99 52.13
CA ALA A 55 0.08 3.12 51.29
C ALA A 55 1.01 4.11 52.00
N GLN A 56 2.20 4.32 51.45
CA GLN A 56 3.01 5.52 51.69
C GLN A 56 2.64 6.59 50.66
N PRO A 57 2.51 7.88 51.03
CA PRO A 57 2.23 8.94 50.10
C PRO A 57 3.51 9.30 49.33
N ILE A 58 3.69 8.73 48.14
CA ILE A 58 4.70 9.16 47.19
C ILE A 58 4.07 10.30 46.40
N THR A 59 4.55 11.52 46.63
CA THR A 59 4.24 12.67 45.79
C THR A 59 5.00 12.50 44.47
N GLU A 60 4.37 11.83 43.52
CA GLU A 60 4.84 11.74 42.15
C GLU A 60 4.63 13.10 41.46
N GLU A 61 5.71 13.85 41.26
CA GLU A 61 5.70 14.93 40.29
C GLU A 61 5.34 14.32 38.92
N PRO A 62 4.35 14.88 38.19
CA PRO A 62 4.00 14.36 36.88
C PRO A 62 5.20 14.55 35.94
N LEU A 63 5.90 13.46 35.64
CA LEU A 63 6.83 13.36 34.53
C LEU A 63 6.07 13.76 33.27
N LYS A 64 6.23 15.01 32.84
CA LYS A 64 5.84 15.44 31.51
C LYS A 64 6.64 14.60 30.53
N ASN A 65 6.02 13.51 30.08
CA ASN A 65 6.46 12.70 28.97
C ASN A 65 6.39 13.58 27.73
N VAL A 66 7.46 14.34 27.51
CA VAL A 66 7.69 15.04 26.25
C VAL A 66 8.05 13.95 25.26
N ASN A 67 7.01 13.41 24.62
CA ASN A 67 7.10 12.39 23.59
C ASN A 67 7.78 13.00 22.36
N LYS A 68 9.11 13.17 22.45
CA LYS A 68 9.94 13.75 21.40
C LYS A 68 10.06 12.69 20.31
N LYS A 69 9.24 12.83 19.26
CA LYS A 69 9.28 11.99 18.06
C LYS A 69 10.73 11.82 17.59
N ILE A 70 11.32 10.65 17.87
CA ILE A 70 12.70 10.36 17.50
C ILE A 70 12.70 10.11 16.00
N ASN A 71 13.48 10.90 15.27
CA ASN A 71 13.65 10.76 13.83
C ASN A 71 14.67 9.65 13.56
N ILE A 72 14.21 8.40 13.54
CA ILE A 72 15.04 7.22 13.26
C ILE A 72 15.14 7.06 11.74
N PRO A 73 16.33 7.16 11.12
CA PRO A 73 16.49 6.98 9.68
C PRO A 73 16.30 5.51 9.28
N CYS A 74 15.81 5.28 8.07
CA CYS A 74 15.60 3.93 7.52
C CYS A 74 15.83 3.93 6.01
N ASN A 75 16.13 2.75 5.46
CA ASN A 75 16.18 2.52 4.02
C ASN A 75 14.98 1.72 3.54
N THR A 76 14.41 0.87 4.40
CA THR A 76 13.26 0.00 4.13
C THR A 76 12.32 -0.04 5.33
N THR A 77 11.04 -0.35 5.12
CA THR A 77 10.07 -0.58 6.21
C THR A 77 10.50 -1.70 7.15
N ALA A 78 11.32 -2.66 6.69
CA ALA A 78 11.85 -3.71 7.55
C ALA A 78 12.87 -3.21 8.58
N ASP A 79 13.40 -1.99 8.42
CA ASP A 79 14.30 -1.35 9.38
C ASP A 79 13.54 -0.70 10.56
N CYS A 80 12.21 -0.61 10.46
CA CYS A 80 11.36 0.06 11.44
C CYS A 80 10.68 -0.91 12.40
N GLU A 81 10.23 -0.40 13.54
CA GLU A 81 9.48 -1.20 14.52
C GLU A 81 8.14 -1.69 13.96
N GLN A 82 7.57 -2.73 14.56
CA GLN A 82 6.29 -3.27 14.15
C GLN A 82 5.19 -2.19 14.14
N GLY A 83 4.46 -2.10 13.03
CA GLY A 83 3.40 -1.10 12.82
C GLY A 83 3.90 0.27 12.34
N GLN A 84 5.21 0.44 12.18
CA GLN A 84 5.80 1.62 11.54
C GLN A 84 6.18 1.33 10.09
N PHE A 85 6.30 2.39 9.32
CA PHE A 85 6.74 2.38 7.93
C PHE A 85 8.02 3.21 7.80
N CYS A 86 8.83 2.87 6.79
CA CYS A 86 9.89 3.78 6.37
C CYS A 86 9.30 4.86 5.45
N ILE A 87 8.92 5.99 6.04
CA ILE A 87 8.26 7.11 5.36
C ILE A 87 9.30 8.17 5.05
N ASP A 88 9.59 8.41 3.77
CA ASP A 88 10.58 9.39 3.31
C ASP A 88 11.94 9.25 4.06
N GLN A 89 12.41 8.01 4.18
CA GLN A 89 13.65 7.60 4.89
C GLN A 89 13.62 7.78 6.42
N LYS A 90 12.43 7.84 7.02
CA LYS A 90 12.25 7.97 8.46
C LYS A 90 11.20 6.99 8.98
N CYS A 91 11.49 6.30 10.07
CA CYS A 91 10.50 5.44 10.70
C CYS A 91 9.38 6.27 11.35
N GLY A 92 8.14 5.87 11.13
CA GLY A 92 6.96 6.50 11.73
C GLY A 92 5.66 5.84 11.32
N THR A 93 4.53 6.40 11.77
CA THR A 93 3.21 5.94 11.38
C THR A 93 2.56 6.89 10.38
N ILE A 94 1.61 6.39 9.59
CA ILE A 94 0.83 7.21 8.66
C ILE A 94 0.01 8.28 9.41
N ALA A 95 -0.46 7.97 10.63
CA ALA A 95 -1.19 8.93 11.46
C ALA A 95 -0.35 10.16 11.80
N ASP A 96 0.96 9.99 12.00
CA ASP A 96 1.85 11.09 12.36
C ASP A 96 2.09 12.11 11.24
N LEU A 97 1.59 11.83 10.02
CA LEU A 97 1.64 12.76 8.90
C LEU A 97 0.56 13.84 9.02
N TYR A 98 -0.50 13.59 9.79
CA TYR A 98 -1.70 14.41 9.78
C TYR A 98 -1.92 15.12 11.12
N LYS A 99 -2.43 16.34 11.03
CA LYS A 99 -3.01 17.04 12.18
C LYS A 99 -4.50 16.73 12.24
N THR A 100 -4.96 16.32 13.42
CA THR A 100 -6.35 15.87 13.63
C THR A 100 -7.08 16.67 14.71
N ASP A 101 -6.42 17.66 15.32
CA ASP A 101 -6.98 18.50 16.39
C ASP A 101 -7.63 19.76 15.82
N CYS A 102 -8.87 19.63 15.34
CA CYS A 102 -9.67 20.72 14.77
C CYS A 102 -11.17 20.37 14.72
N ALA A 103 -12.01 21.39 14.59
CA ALA A 103 -13.48 21.24 14.62
C ALA A 103 -14.06 20.53 13.39
N THR A 104 -13.44 20.67 12.23
CA THR A 104 -13.86 20.04 10.97
C THR A 104 -12.76 19.10 10.52
N LEU A 105 -13.14 17.90 10.10
CA LEU A 105 -12.21 16.87 9.70
C LEU A 105 -12.48 16.47 8.25
N CYS A 106 -11.41 16.46 7.44
CA CYS A 106 -11.43 16.13 6.04
C CYS A 106 -10.73 14.80 5.78
N ASN A 107 -11.10 14.14 4.69
CA ASN A 107 -10.33 13.03 4.15
C ASN A 107 -10.50 12.99 2.64
N TYR A 108 -9.54 12.41 1.93
CA TYR A 108 -9.69 12.21 0.50
C TYR A 108 -10.45 10.92 0.21
N LYS A 109 -11.42 11.02 -0.70
CA LYS A 109 -12.21 9.89 -1.19
C LYS A 109 -11.46 9.13 -2.27
N ASP A 110 -11.01 9.87 -3.27
CA ASP A 110 -10.30 9.39 -4.44
C ASP A 110 -9.26 10.42 -4.89
N ILE A 111 -8.24 9.94 -5.56
CA ILE A 111 -7.18 10.77 -6.13
C ILE A 111 -6.95 10.38 -7.58
N LYS A 112 -6.46 11.33 -8.37
CA LYS A 112 -6.03 11.10 -9.73
C LYS A 112 -4.51 11.06 -9.79
N VAL A 113 -3.96 9.95 -10.26
CA VAL A 113 -2.50 9.74 -10.42
C VAL A 113 -2.16 9.65 -11.89
N VAL A 114 -1.09 10.32 -12.29
CA VAL A 114 -0.51 10.22 -13.64
C VAL A 114 0.90 9.64 -13.53
N THR A 115 1.18 8.58 -14.28
CA THR A 115 2.46 7.87 -14.23
C THR A 115 3.36 8.26 -15.42
N SER A 116 4.67 7.99 -15.30
CA SER A 116 5.68 8.36 -16.31
C SER A 116 5.51 7.67 -17.66
N ASP A 117 4.80 6.55 -17.70
CA ASP A 117 4.42 5.82 -18.92
C ASP A 117 3.14 6.36 -19.57
N GLY A 118 2.55 7.43 -19.00
CA GLY A 118 1.39 8.13 -19.55
C GLY A 118 0.04 7.54 -19.13
N GLU A 119 0.04 6.54 -18.23
CA GLU A 119 -1.21 6.02 -17.67
C GLU A 119 -1.80 6.98 -16.63
N THR A 120 -3.12 6.90 -16.47
CA THR A 120 -3.87 7.71 -15.52
C THR A 120 -4.81 6.82 -14.73
N TYR A 121 -4.79 6.99 -13.41
CA TYR A 121 -5.57 6.20 -12.48
C TYR A 121 -6.41 7.11 -11.62
N THR A 122 -7.67 6.72 -11.38
CA THR A 122 -8.48 7.25 -10.29
C THR A 122 -8.55 6.18 -9.22
N LEU A 123 -7.93 6.43 -8.07
CA LEU A 123 -7.76 5.43 -7.02
C LEU A 123 -8.35 5.92 -5.71
N HIS A 124 -8.96 4.98 -4.99
CA HIS A 124 -9.38 5.14 -3.61
C HIS A 124 -8.27 4.69 -2.66
N ARG A 125 -8.44 4.99 -1.37
CA ARG A 125 -7.54 4.52 -0.31
C ARG A 125 -7.50 2.99 -0.26
N GLY A 126 -6.30 2.43 -0.14
CA GLY A 126 -6.04 0.99 -0.19
C GLY A 126 -5.94 0.41 -1.61
N GLU A 127 -6.28 1.19 -2.65
CA GLU A 127 -6.11 0.77 -4.03
C GLU A 127 -4.70 1.12 -4.54
N GLY A 128 -4.27 0.39 -5.56
CA GLY A 128 -2.93 0.50 -6.10
C GLY A 128 -2.85 -0.06 -7.52
N SER A 129 -1.66 0.01 -8.10
CA SER A 129 -1.36 -0.58 -9.39
C SER A 129 0.07 -1.11 -9.41
N TYR A 130 0.49 -1.64 -10.55
CA TYR A 130 1.84 -2.13 -10.80
C TYR A 130 2.36 -1.57 -12.11
N THR A 131 3.68 -1.43 -12.23
CA THR A 131 4.30 -1.06 -13.51
C THR A 131 4.28 -2.23 -14.49
N ALA A 132 4.38 -1.94 -15.79
CA ALA A 132 4.61 -2.97 -16.80
C ALA A 132 5.74 -3.94 -16.39
N ALA A 133 5.46 -5.25 -16.43
CA ALA A 133 6.27 -6.37 -15.93
C ALA A 133 6.26 -6.65 -14.41
N GLY A 134 5.44 -5.95 -13.61
CA GLY A 134 5.19 -6.30 -12.21
C GLY A 134 6.38 -6.12 -11.26
N ALA A 135 7.44 -5.44 -11.69
CA ALA A 135 8.64 -5.21 -10.88
C ALA A 135 8.44 -4.16 -9.77
N LEU A 136 7.49 -3.26 -9.95
CA LEU A 136 7.09 -2.28 -8.93
C LEU A 136 5.58 -2.38 -8.73
N ALA A 137 5.16 -2.53 -7.49
CA ALA A 137 3.79 -2.34 -7.04
C ALA A 137 3.71 -1.06 -6.20
N TRP A 138 2.59 -0.36 -6.28
CA TRP A 138 2.38 0.84 -5.49
C TRP A 138 0.92 0.95 -5.06
N THR A 139 0.71 1.34 -3.80
CA THR A 139 -0.61 1.34 -3.15
C THR A 139 -0.79 2.61 -2.36
N LEU A 140 -1.98 3.22 -2.45
CA LEU A 140 -2.34 4.36 -1.62
C LEU A 140 -2.67 3.90 -0.21
N LEU A 141 -1.94 4.41 0.78
CA LEU A 141 -2.19 4.06 2.16
C LEU A 141 -3.33 4.90 2.75
N SER A 142 -4.17 4.26 3.55
CA SER A 142 -5.22 4.96 4.30
C SER A 142 -4.62 5.80 5.42
N GLY A 143 -4.99 7.08 5.45
CA GLY A 143 -4.71 7.98 6.57
C GLY A 143 -5.97 8.30 7.39
N PRO A 144 -5.80 8.77 8.65
CA PRO A 144 -6.91 9.32 9.44
C PRO A 144 -7.50 10.56 8.77
N ASN A 145 -8.64 11.03 9.26
CA ASN A 145 -9.14 12.34 8.86
C ASN A 145 -8.17 13.42 9.37
N TYR A 146 -8.04 14.52 8.61
CA TYR A 146 -7.11 15.60 8.86
C TYR A 146 -7.78 16.97 8.80
N CYS A 147 -7.15 17.96 9.40
CA CYS A 147 -7.68 19.31 9.43
C CYS A 147 -7.70 19.96 8.04
N PRO A 148 -8.80 20.64 7.66
CA PRO A 148 -8.89 21.40 6.41
C PRO A 148 -7.82 22.48 6.31
N GLY A 149 -7.45 22.84 5.09
CA GLY A 149 -6.49 23.91 4.81
C GLY A 149 -5.03 23.49 4.92
N ASN A 150 -4.74 22.29 5.45
CA ASN A 150 -3.45 21.65 5.20
C ASN A 150 -3.49 21.00 3.81
N ALA A 151 -2.37 21.03 3.10
CA ALA A 151 -2.24 20.26 1.87
C ALA A 151 -2.45 18.78 2.18
N ALA A 152 -3.31 18.10 1.40
CA ALA A 152 -3.51 16.67 1.51
C ALA A 152 -2.18 15.95 1.26
N ILE A 153 -1.67 15.31 2.31
CA ILE A 153 -0.50 14.44 2.21
C ILE A 153 -1.00 13.07 1.77
N ILE A 154 -0.49 12.58 0.64
CA ILE A 154 -0.84 11.29 0.07
C ILE A 154 0.32 10.31 0.30
N PRO A 155 0.19 9.38 1.26
CA PRO A 155 1.16 8.33 1.49
C PRO A 155 0.99 7.20 0.47
N ILE A 156 2.07 6.84 -0.20
CA ILE A 156 2.09 5.80 -1.23
C ILE A 156 3.11 4.75 -0.80
N GLN A 157 2.64 3.54 -0.51
CA GLN A 157 3.51 2.39 -0.32
C GLN A 157 4.04 1.96 -1.68
N LEU A 158 5.35 1.82 -1.78
CA LEU A 158 6.05 1.23 -2.91
C LEU A 158 6.64 -0.11 -2.50
N GLU A 159 6.44 -1.12 -3.34
CA GLU A 159 7.04 -2.43 -3.17
C GLU A 159 7.81 -2.80 -4.44
N LYS A 160 9.08 -3.15 -4.27
CA LYS A 160 9.92 -3.68 -5.33
C LYS A 160 9.83 -5.20 -5.30
N VAL A 161 9.36 -5.81 -6.39
CA VAL A 161 9.03 -7.23 -6.43
C VAL A 161 9.91 -7.95 -7.45
N SER A 162 10.49 -9.09 -7.06
CA SER A 162 11.19 -10.01 -7.96
C SER A 162 10.73 -11.43 -7.68
N ASP A 163 10.32 -12.14 -8.74
CA ASP A 163 9.93 -13.55 -8.67
C ASP A 163 8.84 -13.82 -7.60
N GLY A 164 7.90 -12.88 -7.47
CA GLY A 164 6.80 -12.93 -6.50
C GLY A 164 7.18 -12.62 -5.05
N LYS A 165 8.42 -12.18 -4.79
CA LYS A 165 8.90 -11.78 -3.46
C LYS A 165 9.12 -10.28 -3.38
N ILE A 166 8.70 -9.67 -2.28
CA ILE A 166 9.00 -8.27 -1.97
C ILE A 166 10.48 -8.18 -1.55
N LEU A 167 11.26 -7.43 -2.32
CA LEU A 167 12.66 -7.15 -2.04
C LEU A 167 12.83 -5.93 -1.13
N GLU A 168 11.98 -4.92 -1.33
CA GLU A 168 12.04 -3.64 -0.64
C GLU A 168 10.63 -3.07 -0.55
N SER A 169 10.28 -2.53 0.62
CA SER A 169 9.03 -1.80 0.84
C SER A 169 9.33 -0.47 1.52
N ASN A 170 8.75 0.61 1.02
CA ASN A 170 8.94 1.98 1.50
C ASN A 170 7.68 2.80 1.30
N VAL A 171 7.52 3.87 2.06
CA VAL A 171 6.42 4.83 1.86
C VAL A 171 7.01 6.15 1.43
N LEU A 172 6.48 6.71 0.34
CA LEU A 172 6.73 8.08 -0.07
C LEU A 172 5.50 8.93 0.20
N THR A 173 5.71 10.19 0.56
CA THR A 173 4.60 11.14 0.68
C THR A 173 4.63 12.17 -0.45
N LEU A 174 3.45 12.46 -1.01
CA LEU A 174 3.29 13.50 -2.04
C LEU A 174 2.10 14.39 -1.71
N ASN A 175 2.23 15.65 -2.08
CA ASN A 175 1.11 16.59 -2.13
C ASN A 175 0.51 16.64 -3.53
N VAL A 176 -0.68 17.23 -3.65
CA VAL A 176 -1.31 17.56 -4.94
C VAL A 176 -0.36 18.38 -5.81
N GLY A 177 -0.22 17.97 -7.07
CA GLY A 177 0.67 18.59 -8.04
C GLY A 177 2.11 18.10 -8.00
N GLN A 178 2.53 17.37 -6.95
CA GLN A 178 3.90 16.88 -6.83
C GLN A 178 4.14 15.59 -7.63
N THR A 179 5.33 15.50 -8.21
CA THR A 179 5.85 14.29 -8.86
C THR A 179 6.84 13.61 -7.93
N SER A 180 6.77 12.28 -7.86
CA SER A 180 7.69 11.46 -7.08
C SER A 180 9.13 11.60 -7.58
N PRO A 181 10.12 11.32 -6.72
CA PRO A 181 11.46 10.98 -7.19
C PRO A 181 11.41 9.81 -8.19
N GLN A 182 12.47 9.68 -9.00
CA GLN A 182 12.60 8.53 -9.90
C GLN A 182 12.75 7.24 -9.10
N ILE A 183 11.80 6.34 -9.26
CA ILE A 183 11.75 5.02 -8.62
C ILE A 183 12.43 4.02 -9.55
N THR A 184 13.39 3.28 -9.01
CA THR A 184 14.19 2.28 -9.73
C THR A 184 14.07 0.91 -9.09
N HIS A 185 14.33 -0.15 -9.86
CA HIS A 185 14.38 -1.53 -9.36
C HIS A 185 15.83 -2.03 -9.21
N PRO A 186 16.21 -2.71 -8.11
CA PRO A 186 17.59 -3.15 -7.88
C PRO A 186 18.10 -4.14 -8.93
N THR A 187 17.25 -5.06 -9.38
CA THR A 187 17.62 -6.11 -10.35
C THR A 187 17.21 -5.78 -11.80
N VAL A 188 16.27 -4.85 -12.00
CA VAL A 188 15.71 -4.52 -13.32
C VAL A 188 16.07 -3.08 -13.71
N LYS A 189 17.29 -2.90 -14.21
CA LYS A 189 17.90 -1.57 -14.50
C LYS A 189 17.11 -0.70 -15.50
N ARG A 190 16.22 -1.30 -16.30
CA ARG A 190 15.39 -0.59 -17.27
C ARG A 190 14.19 0.12 -16.62
N VAL A 191 13.81 -0.27 -15.40
CA VAL A 191 12.70 0.32 -14.68
C VAL A 191 13.13 1.69 -14.15
N LYS A 192 12.51 2.73 -14.70
CA LYS A 192 12.57 4.11 -14.23
C LYS A 192 11.15 4.63 -14.23
N PHE A 193 10.58 4.82 -13.05
CA PHE A 193 9.18 5.12 -12.88
C PHE A 193 9.02 6.37 -12.03
N THR A 194 8.11 7.26 -12.41
CA THR A 194 7.64 8.34 -11.54
C THR A 194 6.13 8.37 -11.59
N LEU A 195 5.51 8.89 -10.54
CA LEU A 195 4.10 9.19 -10.50
C LEU A 195 3.87 10.63 -10.05
N LYS A 196 2.76 11.21 -10.44
CA LYS A 196 2.34 12.56 -10.05
C LYS A 196 0.92 12.50 -9.50
N ILE A 197 0.69 13.19 -8.39
CA ILE A 197 -0.68 13.42 -7.90
C ILE A 197 -1.25 14.60 -8.70
N ASP A 198 -2.22 14.33 -9.58
CA ASP A 198 -2.82 15.36 -10.44
C ASP A 198 -3.92 16.13 -9.69
N SER A 199 -4.83 15.41 -9.05
CA SER A 199 -5.90 15.99 -8.24
C SER A 199 -6.30 15.08 -7.08
N VAL A 200 -6.91 15.67 -6.07
CA VAL A 200 -7.46 14.95 -4.90
C VAL A 200 -8.88 15.43 -4.69
N ASN A 201 -9.80 14.48 -4.47
CA ASN A 201 -11.19 14.75 -4.14
C ASN A 201 -11.40 14.56 -2.64
N GLU A 202 -11.58 15.67 -1.92
CA GLU A 202 -11.73 15.68 -0.46
C GLU A 202 -13.20 15.75 -0.04
N THR A 203 -13.51 15.17 1.11
CA THR A 203 -14.79 15.28 1.78
C THR A 203 -14.55 15.65 3.24
N CYS A 204 -15.28 16.64 3.73
CA CYS A 204 -15.14 17.15 5.10
C CYS A 204 -16.46 17.03 5.86
N SER A 205 -16.36 16.72 7.15
CA SER A 205 -17.46 16.61 8.11
C SER A 205 -17.17 17.39 9.38
#